data_AF-A0A9D3RK90-F1
#
_entry.id   AF-A0A9D3RK90-F1
#
_cell.length_a   1.000
_cell.length_b   1.000
_cell.length_c   1.000
_cell.angle_alpha   90.00
_cell.angle_beta   90.00
_cell.angle_gamma   90.00
#
_symmetry.space_group_name_H-M   'P 1'
#
loop_
_entity.id
_entity.type
_entity.pdbx_description
1 polymer ?
#
loop_
_entity_poly.entity_id
_entity_poly.type
_entity_poly.pdbx_seq_one_letter_code
_entity_poly.pdbx_strand_id
1 'polypeptide(L)'
;MKPSRGSKRASTRGPAAGSRKQGPKRPAQDGGPSKKKSETQKQPRKKRVENDAARKVKGREKWTLLPKISITALKNILDLSILPVLTMRRKDKDESQRHLNQLKDRFLASCAQLKVPPRPRKQGDMLQVSRLYLAERKKKAVGQRSLKALEDEVSAVVGALEEIEVKMDSLEQETRTLRGKLEDEEESAQEILQLSEQGVLNLPALPPQVTRELPLQERMLKDPEVAARLATALHSSAELRDMKAFLELAHGQADQLLLKTRGASPSAEDSSIGT
;
A
#
# COMPACT_ATOMS: atom_id res chain seq x y z
N MET A 1 10.19 -34.79 8.77
CA MET A 1 10.17 -33.54 7.99
C MET A 1 9.89 -32.35 8.90
N LYS A 2 10.70 -31.30 8.74
CA LYS A 2 10.75 -29.92 9.32
C LYS A 2 12.18 -29.65 9.79
N PRO A 3 12.97 -28.84 9.07
CA PRO A 3 14.32 -28.50 9.52
C PRO A 3 14.30 -27.29 10.46
N SER A 4 15.20 -27.37 11.44
CA SER A 4 15.78 -26.30 12.24
C SER A 4 16.91 -25.58 11.48
N ARG A 5 16.98 -24.23 11.52
CA ARG A 5 18.21 -23.41 11.37
C ARG A 5 17.82 -21.92 11.43
N GLY A 6 18.29 -21.14 12.40
CA GLY A 6 19.59 -20.43 12.40
C GLY A 6 19.32 -18.96 11.98
N SER A 7 20.01 -17.91 12.40
CA SER A 7 21.32 -17.72 13.01
C SER A 7 21.46 -16.21 13.35
N LYS A 8 21.93 -15.92 14.56
CA LYS A 8 22.84 -14.85 15.01
C LYS A 8 22.83 -13.47 14.30
N ARG A 9 22.66 -12.39 15.08
CA ARG A 9 23.70 -11.35 15.28
C ARG A 9 23.43 -10.46 16.50
N ALA A 10 24.51 -9.89 17.01
CA ALA A 10 24.73 -9.47 18.39
C ALA A 10 24.27 -8.03 18.70
N SER A 11 23.92 -7.85 19.97
CA SER A 11 23.74 -6.57 20.65
C SER A 11 25.07 -5.84 20.79
N THR A 12 25.14 -4.60 20.28
CA THR A 12 26.24 -3.68 20.54
C THR A 12 25.85 -2.68 21.63
N ARG A 13 26.63 -2.75 22.71
CA ARG A 13 26.77 -1.82 23.85
C ARG A 13 26.63 -0.33 23.48
N GLY A 14 25.78 0.38 24.23
CA GLY A 14 26.05 1.75 24.68
C GLY A 14 26.56 1.72 26.13
N PRO A 15 27.46 2.63 26.56
CA PRO A 15 28.11 2.51 27.86
C PRO A 15 27.23 3.04 28.99
N ALA A 16 27.20 2.27 30.08
CA ALA A 16 26.76 2.69 31.39
C ALA A 16 27.97 3.19 32.20
N ALA A 17 27.83 4.33 32.89
CA ALA A 17 28.59 4.64 34.09
C ALA A 17 27.73 5.53 34.99
N GLY A 18 27.46 5.04 36.20
CA GLY A 18 26.74 5.75 37.26
C GLY A 18 27.64 6.17 38.41
N SER A 19 27.15 7.11 39.22
CA SER A 19 27.36 7.28 40.68
C SER A 19 26.56 8.55 41.07
N ARG A 20 25.41 8.50 41.77
CA ARG A 20 25.05 8.11 43.15
C ARG A 20 25.43 9.16 44.23
N LYS A 21 24.41 9.52 45.03
CA LYS A 21 24.36 10.25 46.34
C LYS A 21 23.99 11.75 46.23
N GLN A 22 23.03 12.34 46.96
CA GLN A 22 22.16 11.99 48.11
C GLN A 22 20.94 12.96 48.13
N GLY A 23 19.77 12.53 48.63
CA GLY A 23 18.59 13.40 48.91
C GLY A 23 18.75 14.22 50.21
N PRO A 24 17.67 14.71 50.89
CA PRO A 24 16.21 14.57 50.68
C PRO A 24 15.48 15.97 50.67
N LYS A 25 14.16 16.21 50.65
CA LYS A 25 12.97 15.58 51.28
C LYS A 25 11.69 16.26 50.71
N ARG A 26 10.67 15.47 50.29
CA ARG A 26 9.26 15.90 50.24
C ARG A 26 8.63 15.76 51.66
N PRO A 27 7.40 16.25 51.92
CA PRO A 27 6.18 15.46 51.62
C PRO A 27 5.13 16.33 50.90
N ALA A 28 4.47 15.93 49.81
CA ALA A 28 3.53 14.81 49.64
C ALA A 28 2.33 14.87 50.59
N GLN A 29 1.16 15.22 50.08
CA GLN A 29 -0.05 14.44 50.35
C GLN A 29 -1.07 14.61 49.22
N ASP A 30 -1.64 13.46 48.90
CA ASP A 30 -2.48 13.07 47.78
C ASP A 30 -3.91 12.86 48.32
N GLY A 31 -4.91 12.87 47.42
CA GLY A 31 -6.24 12.30 47.69
C GLY A 31 -7.40 13.27 47.88
N GLY A 32 -8.24 13.41 46.84
CA GLY A 32 -9.70 13.52 47.04
C GLY A 32 -10.32 12.13 47.31
N PRO A 33 -11.66 11.94 47.49
CA PRO A 33 -12.76 12.78 46.96
C PRO A 33 -14.06 12.94 47.85
N SER A 34 -14.87 13.96 47.49
CA SER A 34 -16.37 14.04 47.47
C SER A 34 -17.29 13.58 48.63
N LYS A 35 -18.04 14.52 49.26
CA LYS A 35 -19.53 14.71 49.16
C LYS A 35 -20.15 15.56 50.30
N LYS A 36 -20.87 16.63 49.88
CA LYS A 36 -22.11 17.30 50.37
C LYS A 36 -22.55 17.24 51.86
N LYS A 37 -22.78 18.43 52.47
CA LYS A 37 -24.07 18.98 52.99
C LYS A 37 -23.82 20.35 53.70
N SER A 38 -24.41 21.45 53.21
CA SER A 38 -25.42 22.32 53.88
C SER A 38 -24.97 22.84 55.27
N GLU A 39 -24.99 24.13 55.62
CA GLU A 39 -26.04 25.12 55.44
C GLU A 39 -25.56 26.52 55.94
N THR A 40 -25.95 27.56 55.20
CA THR A 40 -26.30 28.93 55.64
C THR A 40 -25.38 29.73 56.59
N GLN A 41 -24.79 30.81 56.06
CA GLN A 41 -25.02 32.14 56.63
C GLN A 41 -25.01 33.23 55.56
N LYS A 42 -26.01 34.10 55.68
CA LYS A 42 -26.49 35.06 54.69
C LYS A 42 -25.92 36.47 54.96
N GLN A 43 -25.64 37.17 53.85
CA GLN A 43 -25.82 38.63 53.60
C GLN A 43 -24.76 39.64 54.11
N PRO A 44 -24.67 40.86 53.51
CA PRO A 44 -25.39 41.36 52.33
C PRO A 44 -24.49 41.91 51.20
N ARG A 45 -25.01 41.79 49.97
CA ARG A 45 -24.59 42.55 48.80
C ARG A 45 -24.94 44.02 48.99
N LYS A 46 -23.96 44.92 48.93
CA LYS A 46 -24.21 46.35 48.67
C LYS A 46 -24.02 46.65 47.18
N LYS A 47 -24.98 47.44 46.70
CA LYS A 47 -25.26 47.80 45.31
C LYS A 47 -24.05 48.43 44.63
N ARG A 48 -23.89 48.06 43.36
CA ARG A 48 -23.10 48.75 42.34
C ARG A 48 -23.46 50.24 42.40
N VAL A 49 -22.50 51.07 42.79
CA VAL A 49 -22.42 52.46 42.35
C VAL A 49 -21.27 52.50 41.38
N GLU A 50 -21.62 52.69 40.13
CA GLU A 50 -20.73 52.97 39.01
C GLU A 50 -19.91 54.21 39.37
N ASN A 51 -18.62 53.99 39.58
CA ASN A 51 -17.61 55.03 39.58
C ASN A 51 -16.51 54.53 38.67
N ASP A 52 -16.40 55.14 37.49
CA ASP A 52 -15.25 55.05 36.58
C ASP A 52 -14.00 55.70 37.22
N ALA A 53 -13.58 55.16 38.36
CA ALA A 53 -12.30 55.46 38.97
C ALA A 53 -11.27 54.51 38.35
N ALA A 54 -10.67 54.97 37.25
CA ALA A 54 -9.36 54.60 36.71
C ALA A 54 -8.87 53.21 37.14
N ARG A 55 -8.94 52.23 36.23
CA ARG A 55 -8.26 50.93 36.36
C ARG A 55 -6.87 51.14 36.97
N LYS A 56 -6.72 50.84 38.27
CA LYS A 56 -5.43 50.87 38.97
C LYS A 56 -4.58 49.75 38.37
N VAL A 57 -3.80 50.09 37.35
CA VAL A 57 -2.74 49.24 36.81
C VAL A 57 -1.77 48.98 37.97
N LYS A 58 -1.74 47.72 38.44
CA LYS A 58 -0.81 47.25 39.48
C LYS A 58 0.62 47.63 39.06
N GLY A 59 1.37 48.32 39.92
CA GLY A 59 2.77 48.72 39.67
C GLY A 59 3.03 50.22 39.47
N ARG A 60 2.01 51.09 39.51
CA ARG A 60 2.19 52.56 39.50
C ARG A 60 2.93 53.11 40.73
N GLU A 61 3.04 52.34 41.80
CA GLU A 61 3.77 52.70 43.02
C GLU A 61 5.29 52.81 42.80
N LYS A 62 5.83 52.13 41.78
CA LYS A 62 7.27 52.18 41.44
C LYS A 62 7.62 53.23 40.39
N TRP A 63 6.66 54.07 39.99
CA TRP A 63 6.87 55.09 38.98
C TRP A 63 7.59 56.28 39.59
N THR A 64 8.69 56.69 38.96
CA THR A 64 9.49 57.82 39.39
C THR A 64 9.02 59.09 38.68
N LEU A 65 9.25 60.25 39.30
CA LEU A 65 9.10 61.53 38.61
C LEU A 65 10.02 61.57 37.38
N LEU A 66 9.61 62.32 36.37
CA LEU A 66 10.39 62.51 35.16
C LEU A 66 11.80 63.05 35.50
N PRO A 67 12.89 62.40 35.04
CA PRO A 67 14.24 62.87 35.31
C PRO A 67 14.49 64.29 34.79
N LYS A 68 15.30 65.08 35.52
CA LYS A 68 15.68 66.44 35.12
C LYS A 68 16.30 66.50 33.72
N ILE A 69 17.11 65.50 33.35
CA ILE A 69 17.74 65.40 32.02
C ILE A 69 16.68 65.36 30.90
N SER A 70 15.61 64.60 31.07
CA SER A 70 14.50 64.57 30.10
C SER A 70 13.74 65.89 30.07
N ILE A 71 13.54 66.55 31.20
CA ILE A 71 12.88 67.87 31.26
C ILE A 71 13.72 68.91 30.50
N THR A 72 15.05 68.90 30.68
CA THR A 72 15.97 69.75 29.92
C THR A 72 15.94 69.44 28.43
N ALA A 73 15.88 68.17 28.04
CA ALA A 73 15.74 67.79 26.63
C ALA A 73 14.43 68.29 26.03
N LEU A 74 13.31 68.17 26.75
CA LEU A 74 12.01 68.73 26.33
C LEU A 74 12.07 70.25 26.22
N LYS A 75 12.69 70.93 27.19
CA LYS A 75 12.91 72.38 27.15
C LYS A 75 13.66 72.79 25.88
N ASN A 76 14.76 72.10 25.55
CA ASN A 76 15.55 72.40 24.36
C ASN A 76 14.74 72.18 23.07
N ILE A 77 13.96 71.11 22.98
CA ILE A 77 13.09 70.86 21.82
C ILE A 77 12.04 71.98 21.68
N LEU A 78 11.42 72.39 22.80
CA LEU A 78 10.44 73.46 22.80
C LEU A 78 11.07 74.80 22.41
N ASP A 79 12.23 75.14 22.97
CA ASP A 79 12.97 76.35 22.63
C ASP A 79 13.33 76.37 21.12
N LEU A 80 13.80 75.25 20.57
CA LEU A 80 14.06 75.10 19.13
C LEU A 80 12.79 75.22 18.28
N SER A 81 11.65 74.71 18.76
CA SER A 81 10.36 74.81 18.04
C SER A 81 9.74 76.21 18.08
N ILE A 82 10.02 76.99 19.13
CA ILE A 82 9.54 78.37 19.28
C ILE A 82 10.27 79.32 18.32
N LEU A 83 11.56 79.07 18.05
CA LEU A 83 12.37 79.92 17.16
C LEU A 83 11.74 80.11 15.76
N PRO A 84 11.38 79.07 14.99
CA PRO A 84 10.69 79.23 13.70
C PRO A 84 9.38 80.01 13.81
N VAL A 85 8.60 79.76 14.86
CA VAL A 85 7.30 80.39 15.09
C VAL A 85 7.44 81.90 15.32
N LEU A 86 8.50 82.32 16.01
CA LEU A 86 8.83 83.74 16.23
C LEU A 86 9.44 84.41 15.00
N THR A 87 10.14 83.65 14.14
CA THR A 87 10.69 84.17 12.88
C THR A 87 9.64 84.41 11.79
N MET A 88 8.42 83.86 11.93
CA MET A 88 7.31 84.20 11.03
C MET A 88 7.01 85.71 11.08
N ARG A 89 6.61 86.30 9.94
CA ARG A 89 6.22 87.72 9.85
C ARG A 89 4.93 87.98 10.65
N ARG A 90 5.08 88.28 11.93
CA ARG A 90 4.03 88.75 12.85
C ARG A 90 4.36 90.17 13.31
N LYS A 91 3.34 91.01 13.47
CA LYS A 91 3.49 92.40 13.93
C LYS A 91 3.83 92.46 15.44
N ASP A 92 3.39 91.46 16.21
CA ASP A 92 3.53 91.42 17.68
C ASP A 92 4.42 90.25 18.16
N LYS A 93 5.71 90.30 17.82
CA LYS A 93 6.69 89.24 18.15
C LYS A 93 6.92 89.12 19.66
N ASP A 94 7.02 90.23 20.37
CA ASP A 94 7.30 90.25 21.80
C ASP A 94 6.14 89.67 22.62
N GLU A 95 4.90 89.98 22.26
CA GLU A 95 3.72 89.42 22.91
C GLU A 95 3.57 87.92 22.60
N SER A 96 3.79 87.52 21.34
CA SER A 96 3.83 86.12 20.94
C SER A 96 4.90 85.33 21.72
N GLN A 97 6.08 85.92 21.93
CA GLN A 97 7.16 85.31 22.70
C GLN A 97 6.79 85.17 24.18
N ARG A 98 6.14 86.16 24.80
CA ARG A 98 5.65 86.05 26.18
C ARG A 98 4.64 84.91 26.32
N HIS A 99 3.66 84.82 25.43
CA HIS A 99 2.64 83.75 25.48
C HIS A 99 3.23 82.37 25.26
N LEU A 100 4.16 82.21 24.30
CA LEU A 100 4.83 80.94 24.05
C LEU A 100 5.71 80.51 25.23
N ASN A 101 6.41 81.45 25.87
CA ASN A 101 7.20 81.15 27.06
C ASN A 101 6.32 80.76 28.26
N GLN A 102 5.19 81.44 28.47
CA GLN A 102 4.24 81.03 29.52
C GLN A 102 3.68 79.62 29.27
N LEU A 103 3.36 79.29 28.02
CA LEU A 103 2.86 77.95 27.66
C LEU A 103 3.95 76.89 27.87
N LYS A 104 5.19 77.19 27.46
CA LYS A 104 6.36 76.33 27.69
C LYS A 104 6.55 76.05 29.19
N ASP A 105 6.52 77.08 30.03
CA ASP A 105 6.77 76.92 31.47
C ASP A 105 5.66 76.11 32.16
N ARG A 106 4.38 76.36 31.81
CA ARG A 106 3.25 75.57 32.30
C ARG A 106 3.32 74.11 31.88
N PHE A 107 3.71 73.86 30.63
CA PHE A 107 3.87 72.51 30.10
C PHE A 107 5.01 71.77 30.81
N LEU A 108 6.18 72.42 30.98
CA LEU A 108 7.32 71.83 31.68
C LEU A 108 7.00 71.54 33.16
N ALA A 109 6.25 72.43 33.83
CA ALA A 109 5.77 72.20 35.19
C ALA A 109 4.86 70.96 35.28
N SER A 110 3.98 70.77 34.30
CA SER A 110 3.11 69.58 34.20
C SER A 110 3.92 68.31 33.95
N CYS A 111 4.93 68.37 33.07
CA CYS A 111 5.84 67.25 32.80
C CYS A 111 6.69 66.88 34.02
N ALA A 112 7.08 67.85 34.85
CA ALA A 112 7.85 67.59 36.07
C ALA A 112 7.06 66.79 37.12
N GLN A 113 5.73 66.95 37.15
CA GLN A 113 4.83 66.22 38.04
C GLN A 113 4.41 64.85 37.48
N LEU A 114 4.72 64.58 36.21
CA LEU A 114 4.34 63.34 35.55
C LEU A 114 5.14 62.15 36.11
N LYS A 115 4.43 61.19 36.67
CA LYS A 115 4.99 59.90 37.06
C LYS A 115 5.20 59.06 35.80
N VAL A 116 6.41 58.57 35.61
CA VAL A 116 6.77 57.70 34.49
C VAL A 116 7.37 56.39 35.01
N PRO A 117 7.19 55.28 34.27
CA PRO A 117 7.92 54.06 34.58
C PRO A 117 9.43 54.35 34.64
N PRO A 118 10.15 53.77 35.62
CA PRO A 118 11.59 53.96 35.69
C PRO A 118 12.21 53.47 34.38
N ARG A 119 12.89 54.37 33.66
CA ARG A 119 13.66 53.97 32.49
C ARG A 119 14.66 52.90 32.94
N PRO A 120 14.75 51.74 32.26
CA PRO A 120 15.83 50.81 32.50
C PRO A 120 17.14 51.57 32.21
N ARG A 121 17.94 51.80 33.27
CA ARG A 121 19.18 52.59 33.23
C ARG A 121 20.29 52.00 32.34
N LYS A 122 20.03 50.91 31.63
CA LYS A 122 21.04 50.17 30.88
C LYS A 122 20.80 50.37 29.38
N GLN A 123 21.56 51.25 28.74
CA GLN A 123 21.71 51.26 27.27
C GLN A 123 22.03 49.86 26.72
N GLY A 124 22.64 49.00 27.54
CA GLY A 124 22.85 47.58 27.25
C GLY A 124 21.57 46.79 26.97
N ASP A 125 20.42 47.16 27.52
CA ASP A 125 19.16 46.44 27.29
C ASP A 125 18.64 46.68 25.86
N MET A 126 18.75 47.93 25.37
CA MET A 126 18.38 48.27 23.99
C MET A 126 19.36 47.65 22.96
N LEU A 127 20.66 47.61 23.28
CA LEU A 127 21.65 46.92 22.45
C LEU A 127 21.43 45.40 22.46
N GLN A 128 21.03 44.82 23.58
CA GLN A 128 20.67 43.40 23.68
C GLN A 128 19.43 43.08 22.84
N VAL A 129 18.39 43.92 22.90
CA VAL A 129 17.18 43.77 22.05
C VAL A 129 17.55 43.86 20.57
N SER A 130 18.40 44.81 20.17
CA SER A 130 18.89 44.92 18.79
C SER A 130 19.67 43.67 18.34
N ARG A 131 20.55 43.15 19.21
CA ARG A 131 21.31 41.93 18.93
C ARG A 131 20.41 40.70 18.80
N LEU A 132 19.42 40.56 19.68
CA LEU A 132 18.43 39.48 19.63
C LEU A 132 17.61 39.55 18.35
N TYR A 133 17.18 40.74 17.94
CA TYR A 133 16.47 40.95 16.68
C TYR A 133 17.30 40.51 15.47
N LEU A 134 18.59 40.86 15.43
CA LEU A 134 19.49 40.44 14.35
C LEU A 134 19.69 38.92 14.32
N ALA A 135 19.83 38.29 15.49
CA ALA A 135 19.94 36.84 15.61
C ALA A 135 18.67 36.13 15.11
N GLU A 136 17.49 36.63 15.51
CA GLU A 136 16.21 36.08 15.08
C GLU A 136 15.99 36.26 13.58
N ARG A 137 16.40 37.41 13.03
CA ARG A 137 16.34 37.66 11.58
C ARG A 137 17.22 36.67 10.80
N LYS A 138 18.43 36.38 11.29
CA LYS A 138 19.31 35.36 10.68
C LYS A 138 18.69 33.98 10.76
N LYS A 139 18.13 33.60 11.92
CA LYS A 139 17.44 32.33 12.13
C LYS A 139 16.24 32.19 11.19
N LYS A 140 15.42 33.23 11.07
CA LYS A 140 14.29 33.28 10.13
C LYS A 140 14.75 33.10 8.68
N ALA A 141 15.83 33.78 8.27
CA ALA A 141 16.35 33.65 6.91
C ALA A 141 16.85 32.23 6.62
N VAL A 142 17.53 31.58 7.56
CA VAL A 142 17.95 30.18 7.42
C VAL A 142 16.72 29.26 7.37
N GLY A 143 15.74 29.46 8.27
CA GLY A 143 14.50 28.69 8.30
C GLY A 143 13.68 28.81 7.01
N GLN A 144 13.65 29.99 6.39
CA GLN A 144 13.00 30.18 5.08
C GLN A 144 13.72 29.42 3.97
N ARG A 145 15.05 29.35 3.99
CA ARG A 145 15.80 28.56 2.99
C ARG A 145 15.57 27.06 3.17
N SER A 146 15.59 26.56 4.40
CA SER A 146 15.29 25.16 4.66
C SER A 146 13.85 24.79 4.31
N LEU A 147 12.90 25.70 4.55
CA LEU A 147 11.50 25.47 4.18
C LEU A 147 11.34 25.39 2.65
N LYS A 148 11.96 26.31 1.90
CA LYS A 148 11.95 26.26 0.44
C LYS A 148 12.58 24.99 -0.10
N ALA A 149 13.73 24.58 0.43
CA ALA A 149 14.37 23.33 0.02
C ALA A 149 13.47 22.11 0.26
N LEU A 150 12.74 22.09 1.38
CA LEU A 150 11.78 21.02 1.67
C LEU A 150 10.56 21.07 0.75
N GLU A 151 10.07 22.26 0.42
CA GLU A 151 8.97 22.45 -0.54
C GLU A 151 9.37 21.94 -1.93
N ASP A 152 10.59 22.27 -2.38
CA ASP A 152 11.15 21.78 -3.64
C ASP A 152 11.28 20.24 -3.61
N GLU A 153 11.79 19.65 -2.52
CA GLU A 153 11.90 18.20 -2.36
C GLU A 153 10.54 17.50 -2.39
N VAL A 154 9.55 18.04 -1.66
CA VAL A 154 8.18 17.51 -1.68
C VAL A 154 7.58 17.60 -3.09
N SER A 155 7.79 18.71 -3.80
CA SER A 155 7.31 18.85 -5.18
C SER A 155 7.95 17.84 -6.13
N ALA A 156 9.24 17.55 -5.95
CA ALA A 156 9.95 16.54 -6.72
C ALA A 156 9.44 15.12 -6.44
N VAL A 157 9.18 14.81 -5.17
CA VAL A 157 8.59 13.51 -4.77
C VAL A 157 7.18 13.35 -5.32
N VAL A 158 6.35 14.40 -5.27
CA VAL A 158 5.01 14.39 -5.84
C VAL A 158 5.07 14.17 -7.36
N GLY A 159 5.92 14.90 -8.08
CA GLY A 159 6.10 14.68 -9.51
C GLY A 159 6.56 13.25 -9.85
N ALA A 160 7.48 12.69 -9.07
CA ALA A 160 7.90 11.29 -9.24
C ALA A 160 6.77 10.29 -8.97
N LEU A 161 5.89 10.56 -7.99
CA LEU A 161 4.72 9.73 -7.71
C LEU A 161 3.70 9.80 -8.84
N GLU A 162 3.42 10.99 -9.37
CA GLU A 162 2.54 11.19 -10.53
C GLU A 162 3.08 10.43 -11.76
N GLU A 163 4.38 10.46 -12.02
CA GLU A 163 4.99 9.66 -13.09
C GLU A 163 4.83 8.15 -12.89
N ILE A 164 4.93 7.67 -11.65
CA ILE A 164 4.75 6.25 -11.33
C ILE A 164 3.27 5.86 -11.50
N GLU A 165 2.34 6.73 -11.12
CA GLU A 165 0.90 6.52 -11.31
C GLU A 165 0.56 6.38 -12.80
N VAL A 166 1.07 7.28 -13.65
CA VAL A 166 0.88 7.19 -15.11
C VAL A 166 1.45 5.87 -15.68
N LYS A 167 2.63 5.44 -15.21
CA LYS A 167 3.23 4.16 -15.64
C LYS A 167 2.40 2.96 -15.16
N MET A 168 1.87 3.01 -13.95
CA MET A 168 1.01 1.98 -13.39
C MET A 168 -0.29 1.85 -14.21
N ASP A 169 -0.94 2.96 -14.53
CA ASP A 169 -2.16 2.99 -15.34
C ASP A 169 -1.89 2.43 -16.75
N SER A 170 -0.76 2.80 -17.36
CA SER A 170 -0.34 2.26 -18.66
C SER A 170 -0.14 0.75 -18.61
N LEU A 171 0.54 0.23 -17.59
CA LEU A 171 0.77 -1.21 -17.43
C LEU A 171 -0.53 -1.97 -17.11
N GLU A 172 -1.43 -1.37 -16.34
CA GLU A 172 -2.74 -1.95 -16.08
C GLU A 172 -3.54 -2.06 -17.37
N GLN A 173 -3.53 -1.02 -18.21
CA GLN A 173 -4.20 -1.03 -19.50
C GLN A 173 -3.60 -2.08 -20.45
N GLU A 174 -2.28 -2.23 -20.47
CA GLU A 174 -1.60 -3.28 -21.23
C GLU A 174 -2.01 -4.67 -20.72
N THR A 175 -2.04 -4.86 -19.41
CA THR A 175 -2.47 -6.12 -18.78
C THR A 175 -3.92 -6.46 -19.11
N ARG A 176 -4.83 -5.47 -19.09
CA ARG A 176 -6.23 -5.64 -19.50
C ARG A 176 -6.33 -6.04 -20.97
N THR A 177 -5.55 -5.41 -21.84
CA THR A 177 -5.52 -5.70 -23.28
C THR A 177 -5.00 -7.12 -23.55
N LEU A 178 -3.92 -7.52 -22.88
CA LEU A 178 -3.35 -8.87 -23.00
C LEU A 178 -4.31 -9.94 -22.46
N ARG A 179 -5.03 -9.64 -21.38
CA ARG A 179 -6.06 -10.54 -20.86
C ARG A 179 -7.19 -10.77 -21.87
N GLY A 180 -7.68 -9.70 -22.51
CA GLY A 180 -8.69 -9.83 -23.56
C GLY A 180 -8.20 -10.69 -24.72
N LYS A 181 -6.99 -10.43 -25.23
CA LYS A 181 -6.39 -11.26 -26.30
C LYS A 181 -6.23 -12.73 -25.91
N LEU A 182 -5.90 -13.00 -24.64
CA LEU A 182 -5.78 -14.37 -24.14
C LEU A 182 -7.14 -15.07 -24.09
N GLU A 183 -8.19 -14.36 -23.67
CA GLU A 183 -9.57 -14.86 -23.64
C GLU A 183 -10.07 -15.15 -25.07
N ASP A 184 -9.82 -14.25 -26.02
CA ASP A 184 -10.14 -14.46 -27.45
C ASP A 184 -9.42 -15.70 -28.03
N GLU A 185 -8.13 -15.88 -27.72
CA GLU A 185 -7.35 -17.03 -28.18
C GLU A 185 -7.80 -18.33 -27.51
N GLU A 186 -8.20 -18.27 -26.23
CA GLU A 186 -8.76 -19.43 -25.52
C GLU A 186 -10.11 -19.84 -26.11
N GLU A 187 -10.99 -18.89 -26.45
CA GLU A 187 -12.25 -19.16 -27.13
C GLU A 187 -12.03 -19.80 -28.51
N SER A 188 -11.13 -19.23 -29.32
CA SER A 188 -10.71 -19.81 -30.62
C SER A 188 -10.15 -21.23 -30.48
N ALA A 189 -9.30 -21.48 -29.47
CA ALA A 189 -8.77 -22.81 -29.20
C ALA A 189 -9.89 -23.79 -28.77
N GLN A 190 -10.84 -23.35 -27.95
CA GLN A 190 -12.00 -24.15 -27.56
C GLN A 190 -12.88 -24.50 -28.75
N GLU A 191 -13.13 -23.57 -29.68
CA GLU A 191 -13.86 -23.85 -30.92
C GLU A 191 -13.15 -24.93 -31.77
N ILE A 192 -11.83 -24.82 -31.94
CA ILE A 192 -11.04 -25.83 -32.67
C ILE A 192 -11.12 -27.19 -31.98
N LEU A 193 -11.02 -27.22 -30.65
CA LEU A 193 -11.13 -28.46 -29.87
C LEU A 193 -12.54 -29.06 -30.02
N GLN A 194 -13.61 -28.27 -29.95
CA GLN A 194 -14.97 -28.75 -30.18
C GLN A 194 -15.16 -29.33 -31.59
N LEU A 195 -14.60 -28.69 -32.62
CA LEU A 195 -14.58 -29.23 -33.99
C LEU A 195 -13.82 -30.57 -34.05
N SER A 196 -12.74 -30.71 -33.27
CA SER A 196 -11.96 -31.96 -33.20
C SER A 196 -12.67 -33.07 -32.43
N GLU A 197 -13.39 -32.76 -31.36
CA GLU A 197 -14.21 -33.71 -30.58
C GLU A 197 -15.41 -34.22 -31.37
N GLN A 198 -15.93 -33.42 -32.29
CA GLN A 198 -16.93 -33.86 -33.27
C GLN A 198 -16.38 -34.90 -34.24
N GLY A 199 -15.05 -35.13 -34.28
CA GLY A 199 -14.43 -36.35 -34.80
C GLY A 199 -14.62 -36.61 -36.30
N VAL A 200 -15.16 -35.65 -37.05
CA VAL A 200 -15.33 -35.80 -38.51
C VAL A 200 -14.08 -35.26 -39.18
N LEU A 201 -13.10 -36.14 -39.40
CA LEU A 201 -12.16 -35.93 -40.49
C LEU A 201 -13.04 -35.71 -41.73
N ASN A 202 -13.09 -34.49 -42.26
CA ASN A 202 -13.79 -34.14 -43.50
C ASN A 202 -13.08 -34.82 -44.67
N LEU A 203 -13.07 -36.14 -44.66
CA LEU A 203 -12.57 -36.96 -45.73
C LEU A 203 -13.64 -36.95 -46.83
N PRO A 204 -13.24 -36.83 -48.10
CA PRO A 204 -14.15 -37.09 -49.20
C PRO A 204 -14.84 -38.43 -48.96
N ALA A 205 -16.16 -38.45 -49.08
CA ALA A 205 -16.92 -39.69 -48.98
C ALA A 205 -16.31 -40.69 -49.96
N LEU A 206 -15.68 -41.74 -49.41
CA LEU A 206 -15.19 -42.84 -50.23
C LEU A 206 -16.40 -43.38 -51.00
N PRO A 207 -16.29 -43.56 -52.33
CA PRO A 207 -17.38 -44.17 -53.08
C PRO A 207 -17.73 -45.48 -52.36
N PRO A 208 -19.03 -45.79 -52.17
CA PRO A 208 -19.44 -47.01 -51.52
C PRO A 208 -18.79 -48.15 -52.29
N GLN A 209 -17.74 -48.73 -51.71
CA GLN A 209 -17.10 -49.92 -52.22
C GLN A 209 -18.20 -50.97 -52.17
N VAL A 210 -18.84 -51.19 -53.32
CA VAL A 210 -19.80 -52.26 -53.52
C VAL A 210 -19.03 -53.52 -53.19
N THR A 211 -19.19 -54.01 -51.96
CA THR A 211 -18.59 -55.25 -51.46
C THR A 211 -19.34 -56.40 -52.11
N ARG A 212 -19.22 -56.49 -53.44
CA ARG A 212 -19.72 -57.57 -54.28
C ARG A 212 -18.58 -58.14 -55.11
N GLU A 213 -17.34 -57.86 -54.72
CA GLU A 213 -16.21 -58.67 -55.13
C GLU A 213 -16.11 -59.83 -54.15
N LEU A 214 -16.31 -61.04 -54.68
CA LEU A 214 -16.04 -62.24 -53.92
C LEU A 214 -14.60 -62.17 -53.38
N PRO A 215 -14.36 -62.63 -52.14
CA PRO A 215 -12.99 -62.69 -51.62
C PRO A 215 -12.08 -63.42 -52.62
N LEU A 216 -10.86 -62.91 -52.80
CA LEU A 216 -9.91 -63.37 -53.83
C LEU A 216 -9.80 -64.90 -53.91
N GLN A 217 -9.80 -65.55 -52.75
CA GLN A 217 -9.75 -67.00 -52.63
C GLN A 217 -10.92 -67.71 -53.34
N GLU A 218 -12.13 -67.19 -53.21
CA GLU A 218 -13.32 -67.75 -53.86
C GLU A 218 -13.32 -67.47 -55.37
N ARG A 219 -12.74 -66.33 -55.80
CA ARG A 219 -12.48 -66.06 -57.22
C ARG A 219 -11.45 -67.02 -57.80
N MET A 220 -10.40 -67.35 -57.05
CA MET A 220 -9.36 -68.30 -57.47
C MET A 220 -9.87 -69.74 -57.56
N LEU A 221 -10.82 -70.15 -56.71
CA LEU A 221 -11.43 -71.48 -56.78
C LEU A 221 -12.45 -71.64 -57.92
N LYS A 222 -13.03 -70.53 -58.42
CA LYS A 222 -13.98 -70.56 -59.55
C LYS A 222 -13.31 -70.70 -60.90
N ASP A 223 -12.02 -70.37 -61.00
CA ASP A 223 -11.25 -70.60 -62.21
C ASP A 223 -10.76 -72.06 -62.25
N PRO A 224 -11.27 -72.89 -63.17
CA PRO A 224 -10.99 -74.33 -63.19
C PRO A 224 -9.51 -74.64 -63.39
N GLU A 225 -8.75 -73.77 -64.08
CA GLU A 225 -7.32 -73.98 -64.26
C GLU A 225 -6.52 -73.71 -62.98
N VAL A 226 -6.87 -72.64 -62.26
CA VAL A 226 -6.22 -72.26 -61.00
C VAL A 226 -6.58 -73.26 -59.90
N ALA A 227 -7.85 -73.67 -59.84
CA ALA A 227 -8.31 -74.70 -58.91
C ALA A 227 -7.61 -76.04 -59.14
N ALA A 228 -7.44 -76.46 -60.41
CA ALA A 228 -6.72 -77.68 -60.74
C ALA A 228 -5.23 -77.62 -60.33
N ARG A 229 -4.56 -76.49 -60.57
CA ARG A 229 -3.16 -76.29 -60.16
C ARG A 229 -2.98 -76.24 -58.64
N LEU A 230 -3.92 -75.61 -57.93
CA LEU A 230 -3.91 -75.60 -56.48
C LEU A 230 -4.14 -77.00 -55.92
N ALA A 231 -5.08 -77.75 -56.51
CA ALA A 231 -5.32 -79.14 -56.12
C ALA A 231 -4.07 -80.00 -56.34
N THR A 232 -3.39 -79.91 -57.50
CA THR A 232 -2.16 -80.68 -57.72
C THR A 232 -1.03 -80.27 -56.78
N ALA A 233 -0.87 -78.97 -56.52
CA ALA A 233 0.11 -78.48 -55.54
C ALA A 233 -0.18 -79.01 -54.12
N LEU A 234 -1.45 -78.97 -53.69
CA LEU A 234 -1.88 -79.50 -52.39
C LEU A 234 -1.65 -81.02 -52.29
N HIS A 235 -2.01 -81.80 -53.32
CA HIS A 235 -1.76 -83.24 -53.35
C HIS A 235 -0.26 -83.59 -53.39
N SER A 236 0.57 -82.69 -53.92
CA SER A 236 2.03 -82.85 -53.93
C SER A 236 2.71 -82.50 -52.60
N SER A 237 2.03 -81.76 -51.71
CA SER A 237 2.58 -81.40 -50.39
C SER A 237 2.79 -82.65 -49.50
N ALA A 238 3.81 -82.61 -48.65
CA ALA A 238 4.14 -83.74 -47.78
C ALA A 238 3.07 -83.94 -46.70
N GLU A 239 2.55 -82.83 -46.18
CA GLU A 239 1.59 -82.77 -45.09
C GLU A 239 0.25 -83.40 -45.47
N LEU A 240 -0.25 -83.16 -46.69
CA LEU A 240 -1.48 -83.81 -47.17
C LEU A 240 -1.26 -85.28 -47.50
N ARG A 241 -0.08 -85.68 -47.97
CA ARG A 241 0.24 -87.10 -48.20
C ARG A 241 0.29 -87.87 -46.89
N ASP A 242 0.91 -87.32 -45.85
CA ASP A 242 0.97 -87.92 -44.53
C ASP A 242 -0.43 -88.01 -43.90
N MET A 243 -1.22 -86.95 -44.01
CA MET A 243 -2.61 -86.95 -43.53
C MET A 243 -3.50 -87.93 -44.31
N LYS A 244 -3.31 -88.06 -45.63
CA LYS A 244 -4.00 -89.07 -46.44
C LYS A 244 -3.60 -90.48 -46.03
N ALA A 245 -2.31 -90.75 -45.81
CA ALA A 245 -1.84 -92.05 -45.33
C ALA A 245 -2.37 -92.37 -43.93
N PHE A 246 -2.47 -91.37 -43.05
CA PHE A 246 -3.10 -91.51 -41.74
C PHE A 246 -4.59 -91.85 -41.86
N LEU A 247 -5.34 -91.16 -42.73
CA LEU A 247 -6.75 -91.44 -42.98
C LEU A 247 -6.96 -92.83 -43.60
N GLU A 248 -6.11 -93.24 -44.55
CA GLU A 248 -6.14 -94.58 -45.14
C GLU A 248 -5.86 -95.66 -44.08
N LEU A 249 -4.90 -95.43 -43.17
CA LEU A 249 -4.62 -96.32 -42.04
C LEU A 249 -5.82 -96.40 -41.07
N ALA A 250 -6.42 -95.25 -40.75
CA ALA A 250 -7.58 -95.19 -39.86
C ALA A 250 -8.79 -95.92 -40.48
N HIS A 251 -9.02 -95.75 -41.79
CA HIS A 251 -10.05 -96.50 -42.52
C HIS A 251 -9.74 -98.01 -42.54
N GLY A 252 -8.50 -98.41 -42.82
CA GLY A 252 -8.11 -99.82 -42.78
C GLY A 252 -8.30 -100.45 -41.39
N GLN A 253 -8.02 -99.72 -40.31
CA GLN A 253 -8.29 -100.17 -38.95
C GLN A 253 -9.79 -100.26 -38.65
N ALA A 254 -10.59 -99.30 -39.11
CA ALA A 254 -12.04 -99.34 -38.98
C ALA A 254 -12.63 -100.56 -39.72
N ASP A 255 -12.17 -100.83 -40.94
CA ASP A 255 -12.62 -101.98 -41.74
C ASP A 255 -12.19 -103.31 -41.10
N GLN A 256 -11.00 -103.38 -40.52
CA GLN A 256 -10.56 -104.56 -39.76
C GLN A 256 -11.38 -104.78 -38.48
N LEU A 257 -11.81 -103.72 -37.79
CA LEU A 257 -12.73 -103.84 -36.65
C LEU A 257 -14.13 -104.28 -37.10
N LEU A 258 -14.61 -103.81 -38.24
CA LEU A 258 -15.89 -104.24 -38.83
C LEU A 258 -15.87 -105.70 -39.31
N LEU A 259 -14.74 -106.20 -39.80
CA LEU A 259 -14.57 -107.61 -40.19
C LEU A 259 -14.32 -108.52 -38.99
N LYS A 260 -13.59 -108.05 -37.96
CA LYS A 260 -13.34 -108.79 -36.71
C LYS A 260 -14.60 -108.94 -35.84
N THR A 261 -15.52 -107.99 -35.91
CA THR A 261 -16.86 -108.10 -35.28
C THR A 261 -17.84 -108.99 -36.07
N ARG A 262 -17.52 -109.34 -37.33
CA ARG A 262 -18.28 -110.30 -38.14
C ARG A 262 -17.76 -111.74 -38.07
N GLY A 263 -16.54 -111.96 -37.53
CA GLY A 263 -15.89 -113.26 -37.40
C GLY A 263 -15.85 -113.86 -35.98
N ALA A 264 -16.45 -113.21 -34.99
CA ALA A 264 -16.54 -113.70 -33.61
C ALA A 264 -17.97 -114.12 -33.26
N SER A 265 -18.33 -115.34 -33.66
CA SER A 265 -19.38 -116.14 -33.02
C SER A 265 -18.71 -117.44 -32.55
N PRO A 266 -18.87 -117.82 -31.27
CA PRO A 266 -19.82 -118.89 -31.03
C PRO A 266 -20.59 -118.81 -29.68
N SER A 267 -21.87 -119.20 -29.78
CA SER A 267 -22.63 -120.13 -28.91
C SER A 267 -22.89 -119.85 -27.41
N ALA A 268 -24.16 -120.20 -27.07
CA ALA A 268 -24.75 -120.55 -25.78
C ALA A 268 -25.23 -119.37 -24.91
N GLU A 269 -26.53 -119.10 -24.89
CA GLU A 269 -27.49 -119.57 -23.86
C GLU A 269 -27.30 -118.79 -22.55
N ASP A 270 -28.19 -117.82 -22.25
CA ASP A 270 -29.26 -118.10 -21.30
C ASP A 270 -30.31 -116.96 -21.20
N SER A 271 -31.52 -117.45 -20.96
CA SER A 271 -32.80 -116.89 -20.57
C SER A 271 -32.92 -115.54 -19.83
N SER A 272 -34.15 -115.01 -19.98
CA SER A 272 -34.94 -114.18 -19.04
C SER A 272 -35.06 -112.70 -19.43
N ILE A 273 -36.11 -112.29 -20.15
CA ILE A 273 -37.48 -111.98 -19.65
C ILE A 273 -37.48 -110.84 -18.62
N GLY A 274 -38.08 -109.72 -19.00
CA GLY A 274 -38.43 -108.60 -18.14
C GLY A 274 -39.22 -107.57 -18.94
N THR A 275 -40.53 -107.78 -18.95
CA THR A 275 -41.64 -106.94 -19.47
C THR A 275 -41.50 -105.45 -19.22
#